data_AF-A0A926DZ70-F1
#
_entry.id   AF-A0A926DZ70-F1
#
_cell.length_a   1.000
_cell.length_b   1.000
_cell.length_c   1.000
_cell.angle_alpha   90.00
_cell.angle_beta   90.00
_cell.angle_gamma   90.00
#
_symmetry.space_group_name_H-M   'P 1'
#
loop_
_entity.id
_entity.type
_entity.pdbx_description
1 polymer ?
#
loop_
_entity_poly.entity_id
_entity_poly.type
_entity_poly.pdbx_seq_one_letter_code
_entity_poly.pdbx_strand_id
1 'polypeptide(L)'
;MPTIIRVGGYRKPTPSLFGDGSDGDFYLAANETHIEPVTVPHQSVVEKNYKSLTIEAGALYQCSDCNAGLVIRVKGDCTIHGTIDQSGKAPKTNPNNNYPYPEDLVCGDGGDGGGGGPYNSDYRTQGPGGSAMPARAYGGGYGAGGGGGAGSGSSQYGGKGGDSNTITIDIPTENLFVQKSGQYGGGGKPNDSSGGAGGNGNYGGGIVLIYVGGSLALDGAIKCNGMDGENGLNSTDKYTNCGGGGGGGGGGGAVYVVHNESLPSITGLLNVSGGAGGTGGSGTGSGGGDGSTGQAGTNGTVTVKQYVKGMTA
;
A
#
# COMPACT_ATOMS: atom_id res chain seq x y z
N MET A 1 -44.99 -8.81 -27.75
CA MET A 1 -43.91 -9.79 -27.93
C MET A 1 -42.68 -9.24 -27.22
N PRO A 2 -42.25 -9.80 -26.08
CA PRO A 2 -41.11 -9.25 -25.36
C PRO A 2 -39.81 -9.81 -25.94
N THR A 3 -38.90 -8.89 -26.30
CA THR A 3 -37.59 -9.19 -26.87
C THR A 3 -36.65 -9.69 -25.77
N ILE A 4 -36.10 -10.88 -26.00
CA ILE A 4 -35.04 -11.52 -25.22
C ILE A 4 -33.69 -10.87 -25.58
N ILE A 5 -32.87 -10.52 -24.60
CA ILE A 5 -31.42 -10.34 -24.80
C ILE A 5 -30.70 -11.49 -24.06
N ARG A 6 -29.91 -12.25 -24.81
CA ARG A 6 -29.20 -13.46 -24.38
C ARG A 6 -27.85 -13.10 -23.74
N VAL A 7 -27.56 -13.73 -22.61
CA VAL A 7 -26.23 -13.76 -21.98
C VAL A 7 -25.42 -14.89 -22.63
N GLY A 8 -24.25 -14.57 -23.18
CA GLY A 8 -23.29 -15.57 -23.66
C GLY A 8 -22.54 -16.22 -22.49
N GLY A 9 -22.56 -17.56 -22.44
CA GLY A 9 -21.53 -18.44 -21.88
C GLY A 9 -21.15 -18.30 -20.40
N TYR A 10 -21.53 -19.28 -19.58
CA TYR A 10 -21.24 -19.42 -18.14
C TYR A 10 -21.90 -18.38 -17.23
N ARG A 11 -23.11 -18.71 -16.76
CA ARG A 11 -23.67 -18.15 -15.53
C ARG A 11 -22.78 -18.58 -14.35
N LYS A 12 -21.69 -17.85 -14.08
CA LYS A 12 -21.39 -17.61 -12.66
C LYS A 12 -22.57 -16.79 -12.14
N PRO A 13 -23.30 -17.22 -11.11
CA PRO A 13 -24.24 -16.33 -10.46
C PRO A 13 -23.44 -15.09 -10.07
N THR A 14 -23.87 -13.91 -10.52
CA THR A 14 -23.36 -12.67 -9.93
C THR A 14 -23.58 -12.85 -8.42
N PRO A 15 -22.54 -12.75 -7.58
CA PRO A 15 -22.76 -12.72 -6.15
C PRO A 15 -23.87 -11.73 -5.88
N SER A 16 -24.84 -12.12 -5.05
CA SER A 16 -25.71 -11.15 -4.38
C SER A 16 -24.79 -10.03 -3.91
N LEU A 17 -25.05 -8.78 -4.29
CA LEU A 17 -24.16 -7.64 -3.98
C LEU A 17 -23.76 -7.64 -2.49
N PHE A 18 -24.72 -8.01 -1.63
CA PHE A 18 -24.61 -8.08 -0.18
C PHE A 18 -24.27 -9.48 0.37
N GLY A 19 -23.92 -10.43 -0.49
CA GLY A 19 -23.62 -11.81 -0.12
C GLY A 19 -24.87 -12.65 0.16
N ASP A 20 -24.65 -13.92 0.48
CA ASP A 20 -25.71 -14.89 0.78
C ASP A 20 -25.83 -15.23 2.28
N GLY A 21 -24.82 -14.86 3.07
CA GLY A 21 -24.71 -15.15 4.49
C GLY A 21 -24.12 -16.52 4.81
N SER A 22 -23.43 -17.16 3.86
CA SER A 22 -22.84 -18.50 3.98
C SER A 22 -21.80 -18.64 5.10
N ASP A 23 -21.14 -17.55 5.51
CA ASP A 23 -20.19 -17.54 6.63
C ASP A 23 -20.88 -17.37 8.01
N GLY A 24 -22.21 -17.27 8.06
CA GLY A 24 -22.97 -17.12 9.30
C GLY A 24 -22.79 -15.76 9.96
N ASP A 25 -23.11 -15.68 11.25
CA ASP A 25 -22.96 -14.45 12.03
C ASP A 25 -21.50 -14.32 12.52
N PHE A 26 -20.88 -13.16 12.33
CA PHE A 26 -19.51 -12.89 12.79
C PHE A 26 -19.51 -11.86 13.90
N TYR A 27 -18.94 -12.24 15.04
CA TYR A 27 -18.79 -11.38 16.21
C TYR A 27 -17.33 -11.43 16.65
N LEU A 28 -16.67 -10.27 16.66
CA LEU A 28 -15.31 -10.11 17.16
C LEU A 28 -15.33 -9.25 18.41
N ALA A 29 -14.91 -9.83 19.55
CA ALA A 29 -15.02 -9.18 20.84
C ALA A 29 -13.95 -8.09 21.04
N ALA A 30 -14.20 -7.19 21.99
CA ALA A 30 -13.29 -6.10 22.32
C ALA A 30 -11.89 -6.63 22.68
N ASN A 31 -10.85 -5.98 22.14
CA ASN A 31 -9.42 -6.34 22.30
C ASN A 31 -9.00 -7.69 21.69
N GLU A 32 -9.85 -8.34 20.91
CA GLU A 32 -9.45 -9.50 20.12
C GLU A 32 -8.84 -9.09 18.78
N THR A 33 -7.96 -9.95 18.26
CA THR A 33 -7.42 -9.82 16.90
C THR A 33 -7.86 -11.01 16.08
N HIS A 34 -8.56 -10.74 14.97
CA HIS A 34 -8.88 -11.72 13.95
C HIS A 34 -7.99 -11.53 12.72
N ILE A 35 -7.43 -12.63 12.24
CA ILE A 35 -6.54 -12.65 11.07
C ILE A 35 -7.12 -13.60 10.03
N GLU A 36 -7.61 -13.05 8.92
CA GLU A 36 -8.01 -13.84 7.76
C GLU A 36 -6.77 -14.36 7.01
N PRO A 37 -6.68 -15.67 6.73
CA PRO A 37 -5.55 -16.23 6.02
C PRO A 37 -5.55 -15.81 4.54
N VAL A 38 -4.38 -15.43 4.04
CA VAL A 38 -4.14 -15.18 2.61
C VAL A 38 -3.54 -16.44 1.99
N THR A 39 -4.31 -17.15 1.17
CA THR A 39 -3.87 -18.44 0.59
C THR A 39 -2.64 -18.31 -0.31
N VAL A 40 -2.60 -17.24 -1.12
CA VAL A 40 -1.47 -16.91 -1.99
C VAL A 40 -1.20 -15.41 -1.87
N PRO A 41 -0.08 -15.02 -1.23
CA PRO A 41 0.30 -13.63 -1.08
C PRO A 41 0.28 -12.87 -2.42
N HIS A 42 -0.18 -11.62 -2.36
CA HIS A 42 -0.37 -10.71 -3.50
C HIS A 42 -1.41 -11.13 -4.55
N GLN A 43 -1.98 -12.35 -4.49
CA GLN A 43 -2.89 -12.86 -5.50
C GLN A 43 -4.30 -13.09 -4.97
N SER A 44 -4.43 -13.58 -3.75
CA SER A 44 -5.73 -13.92 -3.19
C SER A 44 -6.56 -12.67 -2.94
N VAL A 45 -7.80 -12.69 -3.42
CA VAL A 45 -8.88 -11.87 -2.85
C VAL A 45 -9.42 -12.64 -1.67
N VAL A 46 -9.47 -12.00 -0.50
CA VAL A 46 -10.05 -12.55 0.72
C VAL A 46 -11.52 -12.10 0.75
N GLU A 47 -12.44 -13.01 0.47
CA GLU A 47 -13.87 -12.69 0.39
C GLU A 47 -14.66 -13.41 1.50
N LYS A 48 -15.43 -12.64 2.26
CA LYS A 48 -16.28 -13.11 3.36
C LYS A 48 -17.74 -12.72 3.12
N ASN A 49 -18.66 -13.65 3.41
CA ASN A 49 -20.09 -13.57 3.15
C ASN A 49 -20.90 -13.80 4.43
N TYR A 50 -20.94 -12.78 5.30
CA TYR A 50 -21.59 -12.88 6.60
C TYR A 50 -23.10 -12.64 6.52
N LYS A 51 -23.83 -13.30 7.42
CA LYS A 51 -25.23 -13.03 7.69
C LYS A 51 -25.39 -11.72 8.48
N SER A 52 -24.55 -11.51 9.48
CA SER A 52 -24.38 -10.27 10.24
C SER A 52 -22.92 -10.13 10.68
N LEU A 53 -22.47 -8.89 10.90
CA LEU A 53 -21.09 -8.63 11.34
C LEU A 53 -21.08 -7.59 12.47
N THR A 54 -20.40 -7.92 13.55
CA THR A 54 -20.08 -7.00 14.65
C THR A 54 -18.59 -7.08 14.98
N ILE A 55 -17.92 -5.93 14.94
CA ILE A 55 -16.54 -5.76 15.38
C ILE A 55 -16.55 -4.75 16.53
N GLU A 56 -16.34 -5.23 17.75
CA GLU A 56 -16.40 -4.40 18.95
C GLU A 56 -15.24 -3.41 19.06
N ALA A 57 -15.44 -2.36 19.86
CA ALA A 57 -14.41 -1.35 20.09
C ALA A 57 -13.11 -1.99 20.65
N GLY A 58 -11.96 -1.55 20.14
CA GLY A 58 -10.66 -2.11 20.50
C GLY A 58 -10.30 -3.44 19.81
N ALA A 59 -11.22 -4.05 19.06
CA ALA A 59 -10.91 -5.22 18.24
C ALA A 59 -10.13 -4.85 16.97
N LEU A 60 -9.34 -5.80 16.44
CA LEU A 60 -8.58 -5.66 15.20
C LEU A 60 -8.92 -6.80 14.22
N TYR A 61 -9.42 -6.47 13.04
CA TYR A 61 -9.65 -7.38 11.93
C TYR A 61 -8.67 -7.10 10.80
N GLN A 62 -7.93 -8.10 10.34
CA GLN A 62 -6.94 -7.92 9.27
C GLN A 62 -6.69 -9.18 8.44
N CYS A 63 -6.02 -9.06 7.30
CA CYS A 63 -5.48 -10.21 6.57
C CYS A 63 -4.04 -10.56 7.03
N SER A 64 -3.61 -11.81 6.86
CA SER A 64 -2.27 -12.25 7.29
C SER A 64 -1.12 -11.70 6.44
N ASP A 65 -1.37 -11.27 5.21
CA ASP A 65 -0.35 -10.86 4.24
C ASP A 65 -0.93 -9.84 3.23
N CYS A 66 -0.07 -9.32 2.34
CA CYS A 66 -0.46 -8.60 1.15
C CYS A 66 -1.44 -9.44 0.32
N ASN A 67 -2.51 -8.82 -0.13
CA ASN A 67 -3.61 -9.52 -0.80
C ASN A 67 -4.18 -8.64 -1.91
N ALA A 68 -4.89 -9.27 -2.83
CA ALA A 68 -5.56 -8.56 -3.91
C ALA A 68 -6.81 -7.81 -3.43
N GLY A 69 -7.19 -7.94 -2.16
CA GLY A 69 -8.25 -7.17 -1.53
C GLY A 69 -9.02 -7.96 -0.48
N LEU A 70 -9.48 -7.24 0.54
CA LEU A 70 -10.44 -7.74 1.51
C LEU A 70 -11.86 -7.31 1.09
N VAL A 71 -12.71 -8.30 0.82
CA VAL A 71 -14.10 -8.11 0.40
C VAL A 71 -15.01 -8.68 1.50
N ILE A 72 -15.78 -7.82 2.13
CA ILE A 72 -16.74 -8.19 3.17
C ILE A 72 -18.14 -7.91 2.65
N ARG A 73 -18.94 -8.96 2.52
CA ARG A 73 -20.36 -8.89 2.18
C ARG A 73 -21.16 -9.26 3.41
N VAL A 74 -22.12 -8.41 3.77
CA VAL A 74 -22.99 -8.60 4.92
C VAL A 74 -24.43 -8.54 4.45
N LYS A 75 -25.14 -9.66 4.57
CA LYS A 75 -26.53 -9.76 4.15
C LYS A 75 -27.47 -8.92 5.03
N GLY A 76 -27.24 -8.96 6.34
CA GLY A 76 -27.98 -8.23 7.36
C GLY A 76 -27.18 -7.02 7.87
N ASP A 77 -27.27 -6.79 9.19
CA ASP A 77 -26.68 -5.62 9.83
C ASP A 77 -25.15 -5.76 10.01
N CYS A 78 -24.48 -4.61 9.92
CA CYS A 78 -23.04 -4.46 10.03
C CYS A 78 -22.71 -3.35 11.04
N THR A 79 -21.97 -3.72 12.09
CA THR A 79 -21.50 -2.81 13.14
C THR A 79 -19.98 -2.89 13.26
N ILE A 80 -19.30 -1.76 13.10
CA ILE A 80 -17.83 -1.65 13.18
C ILE A 80 -17.46 -0.53 14.17
N HIS A 81 -17.21 -0.94 15.41
CA HIS A 81 -16.65 -0.11 16.47
C HIS A 81 -15.12 -0.28 16.60
N GLY A 82 -14.59 -1.42 16.18
CA GLY A 82 -13.14 -1.70 16.16
C GLY A 82 -12.44 -1.22 14.90
N THR A 83 -11.30 -1.85 14.59
CA THR A 83 -10.45 -1.49 13.43
C THR A 83 -10.41 -2.62 12.40
N ILE A 84 -10.64 -2.30 11.13
CA ILE A 84 -10.22 -3.13 9.98
C ILE A 84 -8.90 -2.53 9.44
N ASP A 85 -7.82 -3.31 9.40
CA ASP A 85 -6.49 -2.82 8.98
C ASP A 85 -5.90 -3.60 7.79
N GLN A 86 -5.76 -2.87 6.67
CA GLN A 86 -5.11 -3.26 5.43
C GLN A 86 -3.93 -2.34 5.08
N SER A 87 -3.39 -1.59 6.05
CA SER A 87 -2.22 -0.74 5.81
C SER A 87 -0.99 -1.58 5.42
N GLY A 88 -0.25 -1.12 4.41
CA GLY A 88 0.93 -1.84 3.90
C GLY A 88 0.66 -3.18 3.22
N LYS A 89 -0.60 -3.49 2.86
CA LYS A 89 -1.00 -4.79 2.30
C LYS A 89 -1.34 -4.76 0.80
N ALA A 90 -0.90 -3.74 0.08
CA ALA A 90 -1.02 -3.70 -1.38
C ALA A 90 -0.36 -4.94 -2.02
N PRO A 91 -0.97 -5.54 -3.04
CA PRO A 91 -0.39 -6.65 -3.78
C PRO A 91 0.63 -6.18 -4.81
N LYS A 92 1.53 -7.10 -5.21
CA LYS A 92 2.43 -6.93 -6.34
C LYS A 92 1.66 -6.83 -7.66
N THR A 93 2.34 -6.40 -8.72
CA THR A 93 1.75 -6.40 -10.06
C THR A 93 1.35 -7.83 -10.46
N ASN A 94 0.04 -8.02 -10.59
CA ASN A 94 -0.62 -9.24 -11.01
C ASN A 94 -1.48 -8.99 -12.26
N PRO A 95 -0.94 -9.17 -13.47
CA PRO A 95 -1.72 -9.00 -14.70
C PRO A 95 -2.83 -10.06 -14.85
N ASN A 96 -2.80 -11.14 -14.06
CA ASN A 96 -3.78 -12.23 -14.12
C ASN A 96 -4.96 -12.03 -13.15
N ASN A 97 -4.94 -11.00 -12.30
CA ASN A 97 -6.07 -10.71 -11.43
C ASN A 97 -7.24 -10.19 -12.28
N ASN A 98 -8.34 -10.92 -12.29
CA ASN A 98 -9.57 -10.60 -13.03
C ASN A 98 -10.76 -10.32 -12.11
N TYR A 99 -10.51 -10.04 -10.83
CA TYR A 99 -11.56 -9.64 -9.92
C TYR A 99 -12.22 -8.34 -10.41
N PRO A 100 -13.56 -8.27 -10.47
CA PRO A 100 -14.27 -7.10 -10.96
C PRO A 100 -14.30 -6.02 -9.87
N TYR A 101 -13.23 -5.24 -9.76
CA TYR A 101 -13.21 -4.08 -8.86
C TYR A 101 -14.14 -2.98 -9.36
N PRO A 102 -14.76 -2.21 -8.45
CA PRO A 102 -15.56 -1.05 -8.83
C PRO A 102 -14.73 -0.05 -9.65
N GLU A 103 -15.32 0.55 -10.67
CA GLU A 103 -14.64 1.54 -11.54
C GLU A 103 -14.17 2.79 -10.79
N ASP A 104 -14.89 3.15 -9.71
CA ASP A 104 -14.57 4.31 -8.86
C ASP A 104 -13.57 3.97 -7.75
N LEU A 105 -12.99 2.75 -7.76
CA LEU A 105 -11.94 2.38 -6.82
C LEU A 105 -10.62 3.03 -7.26
N VAL A 106 -10.20 4.08 -6.56
CA VAL A 106 -8.96 4.81 -6.86
C VAL A 106 -7.99 4.67 -5.69
N CYS A 107 -6.84 4.05 -5.94
CA CYS A 107 -5.74 3.97 -4.98
C CYS A 107 -4.71 5.07 -5.26
N GLY A 108 -3.83 5.34 -4.30
CA GLY A 108 -2.74 6.31 -4.41
C GLY A 108 -1.46 5.71 -4.98
N ASP A 109 -0.72 6.53 -5.74
CA ASP A 109 0.63 6.24 -6.25
C ASP A 109 1.67 6.25 -5.13
N GLY A 110 2.73 5.45 -5.28
CA GLY A 110 3.90 5.52 -4.40
C GLY A 110 4.74 6.79 -4.64
N GLY A 111 5.55 7.14 -3.65
CA GLY A 111 6.50 8.24 -3.71
C GLY A 111 7.89 7.81 -4.21
N ASP A 112 8.55 8.70 -4.95
CA ASP A 112 9.90 8.47 -5.48
C ASP A 112 10.97 8.51 -4.38
N GLY A 113 12.08 7.81 -4.60
CA GLY A 113 13.24 7.88 -3.72
C GLY A 113 14.00 9.21 -3.84
N GLY A 114 14.58 9.67 -2.74
CA GLY A 114 15.49 10.81 -2.73
C GLY A 114 16.85 10.48 -3.35
N GLY A 115 17.51 11.44 -3.99
CA GLY A 115 18.91 11.31 -4.38
C GLY A 115 19.87 11.37 -3.20
N GLY A 116 21.01 10.68 -3.33
CA GLY A 116 22.13 10.75 -2.37
C GLY A 116 22.81 12.12 -2.32
N GLY A 117 23.60 12.37 -1.29
CA GLY A 117 24.28 13.66 -1.13
C GLY A 117 25.43 13.88 -2.13
N PRO A 118 25.69 15.12 -2.56
CA PRO A 118 26.83 15.47 -3.42
C PRO A 118 28.14 15.62 -2.62
N TYR A 119 29.28 15.28 -3.25
CA TYR A 119 30.63 15.50 -2.72
C TYR A 119 31.24 16.81 -3.25
N ASN A 120 31.91 17.60 -2.39
CA ASN A 120 32.54 18.87 -2.75
C ASN A 120 34.02 18.72 -3.18
N SER A 121 34.24 18.59 -4.48
CA SER A 121 35.20 19.37 -5.30
C SER A 121 34.94 19.01 -6.78
N ASP A 122 34.21 19.89 -7.46
CA ASP A 122 33.97 19.94 -8.92
C ASP A 122 33.04 18.90 -9.60
N TYR A 123 31.94 18.51 -8.94
CA TYR A 123 30.81 17.69 -9.42
C TYR A 123 31.11 16.19 -9.67
N ARG A 124 30.80 15.38 -8.65
CA ARG A 124 30.59 13.94 -8.80
C ARG A 124 29.16 13.59 -8.36
N THR A 125 28.51 12.72 -9.12
CA THR A 125 27.05 12.62 -9.19
C THR A 125 26.45 11.92 -7.99
N GLN A 126 25.40 12.53 -7.43
CA GLN A 126 24.47 11.86 -6.52
C GLN A 126 23.97 10.55 -7.14
N GLY A 127 23.85 9.51 -6.33
CA GLY A 127 23.03 8.36 -6.70
C GLY A 127 21.60 8.87 -6.86
N PRO A 128 20.98 8.84 -8.05
CA PRO A 128 19.57 9.18 -8.17
C PRO A 128 18.74 8.19 -7.34
N GLY A 129 17.66 8.67 -6.74
CA GLY A 129 16.62 7.80 -6.20
C GLY A 129 15.89 7.05 -7.32
N GLY A 130 15.24 5.96 -6.95
CA GLY A 130 14.41 5.18 -7.86
C GLY A 130 13.04 5.83 -8.07
N SER A 131 12.39 5.43 -9.16
CA SER A 131 11.01 5.82 -9.47
C SER A 131 10.02 4.89 -8.79
N ALA A 132 9.02 5.47 -8.14
CA ALA A 132 7.94 4.77 -7.47
C ALA A 132 7.03 4.03 -8.44
N MET A 133 6.25 3.09 -7.91
CA MET A 133 5.19 2.45 -8.67
C MET A 133 3.90 3.28 -8.58
N PRO A 134 3.18 3.50 -9.70
CA PRO A 134 1.85 4.07 -9.65
C PRO A 134 0.86 3.09 -9.02
N ALA A 135 -0.26 3.62 -8.56
CA ALA A 135 -1.43 2.91 -8.08
C ALA A 135 -1.86 1.83 -9.06
N ARG A 136 -2.51 0.80 -8.52
CA ARG A 136 -3.14 -0.25 -9.31
C ARG A 136 -4.64 -0.22 -9.07
N ALA A 137 -5.36 -0.95 -9.92
CA ALA A 137 -6.78 -1.22 -9.71
C ALA A 137 -7.06 -1.97 -8.39
N TYR A 138 -6.05 -2.42 -7.65
CA TYR A 138 -6.20 -3.31 -6.49
C TYR A 138 -5.21 -3.04 -5.35
N GLY A 139 -4.88 -1.78 -5.08
CA GLY A 139 -4.01 -1.38 -3.97
C GLY A 139 -3.12 -0.20 -4.31
N GLY A 140 -2.56 0.42 -3.28
CA GLY A 140 -1.64 1.54 -3.39
C GLY A 140 -0.32 1.16 -4.05
N GLY A 141 0.30 2.14 -4.70
CA GLY A 141 1.61 2.00 -5.32
C GLY A 141 2.73 1.84 -4.29
N TYR A 142 3.84 1.23 -4.69
CA TYR A 142 5.02 1.05 -3.84
C TYR A 142 5.98 2.24 -3.97
N GLY A 143 6.48 2.71 -2.83
CA GLY A 143 7.53 3.72 -2.80
C GLY A 143 8.85 3.15 -3.30
N ALA A 144 9.72 4.00 -3.85
CA ALA A 144 11.01 3.59 -4.39
C ALA A 144 12.19 3.86 -3.46
N GLY A 145 13.33 3.21 -3.70
CA GLY A 145 14.51 3.36 -2.86
C GLY A 145 15.25 4.66 -3.13
N GLY A 146 15.78 5.29 -2.08
CA GLY A 146 16.67 6.44 -2.20
C GLY A 146 18.05 6.04 -2.74
N GLY A 147 18.77 6.98 -3.35
CA GLY A 147 20.14 6.76 -3.82
C GLY A 147 21.15 6.76 -2.67
N GLY A 148 22.20 5.97 -2.79
CA GLY A 148 23.35 6.00 -1.87
C GLY A 148 24.17 7.27 -2.04
N GLY A 149 24.82 7.70 -0.96
CA GLY A 149 25.80 8.78 -0.95
C GLY A 149 27.14 8.36 -1.56
N ALA A 150 27.92 9.34 -1.99
CA ALA A 150 29.28 9.12 -2.48
C ALA A 150 30.30 9.08 -1.31
N GLY A 151 31.27 8.16 -1.40
CA GLY A 151 32.43 8.09 -0.49
C GLY A 151 33.69 8.73 -1.07
N SER A 152 34.81 8.62 -0.37
CA SER A 152 36.12 9.17 -0.73
C SER A 152 36.96 8.22 -1.61
N GLY A 153 37.22 8.58 -2.88
CA GLY A 153 38.05 7.76 -3.81
C GLY A 153 38.21 8.30 -5.24
N SER A 154 38.77 7.54 -6.18
CA SER A 154 38.90 7.94 -7.61
C SER A 154 37.69 7.57 -8.48
N SER A 155 36.70 6.85 -7.94
CA SER A 155 35.47 6.40 -8.63
C SER A 155 34.20 6.74 -7.83
N GLN A 156 34.03 8.01 -7.44
CA GLN A 156 33.02 8.44 -6.46
C GLN A 156 31.64 8.68 -7.09
N TYR A 157 30.82 7.63 -7.17
CA TYR A 157 29.40 7.79 -7.48
C TYR A 157 28.57 7.24 -6.33
N GLY A 158 27.49 7.94 -5.99
CA GLY A 158 26.46 7.35 -5.15
C GLY A 158 25.80 6.18 -5.86
N GLY A 159 25.46 5.11 -5.14
CA GLY A 159 24.70 4.02 -5.75
C GLY A 159 23.30 4.47 -6.12
N LYS A 160 22.77 3.97 -7.23
CA LYS A 160 21.39 4.24 -7.63
C LYS A 160 20.42 3.59 -6.65
N GLY A 161 19.35 4.31 -6.32
CA GLY A 161 18.18 3.75 -5.66
C GLY A 161 17.48 2.74 -6.55
N GLY A 162 16.73 1.84 -5.93
CA GLY A 162 15.95 0.81 -6.60
C GLY A 162 14.60 1.30 -7.06
N ASP A 163 14.22 0.92 -8.28
CA ASP A 163 12.93 1.28 -8.87
C ASP A 163 11.82 0.34 -8.42
N SER A 164 10.64 0.90 -8.11
CA SER A 164 9.47 0.11 -7.70
C SER A 164 8.54 -0.23 -8.86
N ASN A 165 8.75 0.36 -10.04
CA ASN A 165 7.91 0.13 -11.22
C ASN A 165 7.94 -1.30 -11.76
N THR A 166 8.96 -2.08 -11.43
CA THR A 166 9.14 -3.45 -11.93
C THR A 166 8.70 -4.51 -10.92
N ILE A 167 7.97 -4.13 -9.86
CA ILE A 167 7.56 -5.05 -8.82
C ILE A 167 6.40 -5.96 -9.30
N THR A 168 6.71 -7.22 -9.57
CA THR A 168 5.82 -8.26 -10.11
C THR A 168 5.79 -9.50 -9.20
N ILE A 169 4.77 -10.36 -9.37
CA ILE A 169 4.58 -11.57 -8.53
C ILE A 169 5.77 -12.53 -8.55
N ASP A 170 6.48 -12.65 -9.67
CA ASP A 170 7.63 -13.54 -9.84
C ASP A 170 8.87 -13.12 -9.05
N ILE A 171 8.86 -11.93 -8.45
CA ILE A 171 9.89 -11.52 -7.50
C ILE A 171 9.66 -12.32 -6.20
N PRO A 172 10.53 -13.29 -5.86
CA PRO A 172 10.36 -14.13 -4.68
C PRO A 172 10.30 -13.29 -3.40
N THR A 173 9.37 -13.63 -2.53
CA THR A 173 8.74 -12.79 -1.49
C THR A 173 9.59 -12.41 -0.29
N GLU A 174 10.87 -12.75 -0.21
CA GLU A 174 11.55 -12.60 1.08
C GLU A 174 12.07 -11.18 1.34
N ASN A 175 12.18 -10.35 0.30
CA ASN A 175 13.04 -9.19 0.36
C ASN A 175 12.79 -8.27 -0.84
N LEU A 176 11.59 -7.70 -0.89
CA LEU A 176 11.25 -6.73 -1.94
C LEU A 176 12.14 -5.50 -1.78
N PHE A 177 12.20 -4.96 -0.57
CA PHE A 177 12.90 -3.74 -0.22
C PHE A 177 14.23 -4.08 0.49
N VAL A 178 15.26 -4.41 -0.27
CA VAL A 178 16.61 -4.62 0.28
C VAL A 178 17.51 -3.48 -0.12
N GLN A 179 18.26 -2.95 0.84
CA GLN A 179 19.38 -2.05 0.57
C GLN A 179 20.48 -2.82 -0.17
N LYS A 180 20.32 -2.97 -1.48
CA LYS A 180 21.24 -3.55 -2.45
C LYS A 180 21.20 -2.62 -3.66
N SER A 181 22.36 -2.43 -4.30
CA SER A 181 22.51 -1.51 -5.44
C SER A 181 21.38 -1.70 -6.47
N GLY A 182 20.45 -0.74 -6.52
CA GLY A 182 19.38 -0.67 -7.51
C GLY A 182 18.39 -1.84 -7.55
N GLN A 183 18.24 -2.64 -6.49
CA GLN A 183 17.20 -3.70 -6.46
C GLN A 183 15.84 -3.11 -6.04
N TYR A 184 14.75 -3.66 -6.56
CA TYR A 184 13.37 -3.17 -6.52
C TYR A 184 12.96 -2.38 -5.27
N GLY A 185 12.71 -1.08 -5.41
CA GLY A 185 12.36 -0.21 -4.26
C GLY A 185 13.41 -0.16 -3.14
N GLY A 186 14.54 -0.82 -3.28
CA GLY A 186 15.61 -0.91 -2.29
C GLY A 186 16.57 0.27 -2.34
N GLY A 187 17.11 0.64 -1.19
CA GLY A 187 18.05 1.74 -1.07
C GLY A 187 19.37 1.48 -1.82
N GLY A 188 19.87 2.50 -2.51
CA GLY A 188 21.14 2.45 -3.21
C GLY A 188 22.31 2.29 -2.24
N LYS A 189 23.21 1.34 -2.51
CA LYS A 189 24.45 1.19 -1.72
C LYS A 189 25.51 2.20 -2.15
N PRO A 190 26.27 2.79 -1.24
CA PRO A 190 27.42 3.61 -1.65
C PRO A 190 28.43 2.73 -2.42
N ASN A 191 29.11 3.30 -3.41
CA ASN A 191 30.12 2.55 -4.18
C ASN A 191 31.41 2.31 -3.39
N ASP A 192 31.65 3.12 -2.35
CA ASP A 192 32.77 3.01 -1.44
C ASP A 192 32.25 2.84 0.00
N SER A 193 33.07 2.25 0.88
CA SER A 193 32.66 1.84 2.24
C SER A 193 32.35 3.00 3.21
N SER A 194 32.47 4.26 2.77
CA SER A 194 32.34 5.46 3.60
C SER A 194 31.12 6.33 3.31
N GLY A 195 30.40 6.12 2.20
CA GLY A 195 29.14 6.82 1.92
C GLY A 195 27.96 6.24 2.71
N GLY A 196 26.89 7.02 2.89
CA GLY A 196 25.63 6.52 3.46
C GLY A 196 24.82 5.71 2.43
N ALA A 197 24.21 4.59 2.82
CA ALA A 197 23.25 3.89 1.95
C ALA A 197 21.93 4.65 1.87
N GLY A 198 21.24 4.58 0.73
CA GLY A 198 19.89 5.11 0.59
C GLY A 198 18.88 4.32 1.42
N GLY A 199 17.77 4.96 1.77
CA GLY A 199 16.64 4.32 2.44
C GLY A 199 15.82 3.49 1.45
N ASN A 200 15.22 2.40 1.92
CA ASN A 200 14.27 1.66 1.12
C ASN A 200 12.93 2.40 0.96
N GLY A 201 12.30 2.24 -0.19
CA GLY A 201 10.87 2.50 -0.34
C GLY A 201 10.03 1.46 0.38
N ASN A 202 8.70 1.62 0.36
CA ASN A 202 7.83 0.77 1.18
C ASN A 202 6.46 0.47 0.56
N TYR A 203 5.75 -0.44 1.23
CA TYR A 203 4.48 -1.03 0.77
C TYR A 203 3.34 -0.01 0.67
N GLY A 204 2.52 -0.10 -0.39
CA GLY A 204 1.27 0.66 -0.49
C GLY A 204 0.15 0.06 0.37
N GLY A 205 -0.91 0.82 0.59
CA GLY A 205 -2.10 0.36 1.31
C GLY A 205 -2.93 -0.64 0.53
N GLY A 206 -3.49 -1.64 1.21
CA GLY A 206 -4.42 -2.60 0.63
C GLY A 206 -5.80 -2.01 0.37
N ILE A 207 -6.75 -2.83 -0.04
CA ILE A 207 -8.13 -2.39 -0.32
C ILE A 207 -9.12 -3.09 0.60
N VAL A 208 -10.17 -2.36 0.97
CA VAL A 208 -11.31 -2.87 1.72
C VAL A 208 -12.59 -2.53 0.96
N LEU A 209 -13.34 -3.56 0.56
CA LEU A 209 -14.64 -3.43 -0.08
C LEU A 209 -15.69 -3.99 0.88
N ILE A 210 -16.66 -3.17 1.29
CA ILE A 210 -17.73 -3.55 2.21
C ILE A 210 -19.08 -3.34 1.53
N TYR A 211 -19.90 -4.39 1.51
CA TYR A 211 -21.25 -4.37 0.97
C TYR A 211 -22.25 -4.79 2.05
N VAL A 212 -23.18 -3.91 2.43
CA VAL A 212 -24.11 -4.13 3.53
C VAL A 212 -25.56 -4.05 3.05
N GLY A 213 -26.30 -5.16 3.24
CA GLY A 213 -27.71 -5.28 2.86
C GLY A 213 -28.69 -4.80 3.94
N GLY A 214 -28.29 -4.87 5.20
CA GLY A 214 -29.01 -4.32 6.35
C GLY A 214 -28.50 -2.95 6.77
N SER A 215 -28.52 -2.70 8.07
CA SER A 215 -28.12 -1.44 8.69
C SER A 215 -26.61 -1.32 8.79
N LEU A 216 -26.05 -0.12 8.60
CA LEU A 216 -24.61 0.15 8.74
C LEU A 216 -24.33 1.16 9.85
N ALA A 217 -23.64 0.70 10.89
CA ALA A 217 -23.03 1.52 11.93
C ALA A 217 -21.49 1.38 11.87
N LEU A 218 -20.80 2.49 11.63
CA LEU A 218 -19.34 2.56 11.57
C LEU A 218 -18.87 3.81 12.31
N ASP A 219 -18.43 3.63 13.55
CA ASP A 219 -17.78 4.66 14.38
C ASP A 219 -16.32 4.30 14.75
N GLY A 220 -15.88 3.08 14.39
CA GLY A 220 -14.51 2.60 14.51
C GLY A 220 -13.59 3.12 13.40
N ALA A 221 -12.68 2.27 12.92
CA ALA A 221 -11.72 2.65 11.88
C ALA A 221 -11.58 1.61 10.76
N ILE A 222 -11.43 2.09 9.53
CA ILE A 222 -10.92 1.31 8.40
C ILE A 222 -9.64 1.99 7.92
N LYS A 223 -8.53 1.25 7.91
CA LYS A 223 -7.21 1.76 7.55
C LYS A 223 -6.66 1.00 6.35
N CYS A 224 -6.31 1.75 5.33
CA CYS A 224 -5.68 1.27 4.11
C CYS A 224 -4.48 2.17 3.78
N ASN A 225 -3.62 2.46 4.77
CA ASN A 225 -2.54 3.42 4.58
C ASN A 225 -1.34 2.81 3.85
N GLY A 226 -0.63 3.63 3.08
CA GLY A 226 0.73 3.32 2.64
C GLY A 226 1.72 3.38 3.81
N MET A 227 2.82 2.64 3.69
CA MET A 227 3.90 2.60 4.68
C MET A 227 4.94 3.68 4.37
N ASP A 228 5.50 4.30 5.40
CA ASP A 228 6.53 5.33 5.25
C ASP A 228 7.80 4.76 4.61
N GLY A 229 8.47 5.52 3.75
CA GLY A 229 9.80 5.18 3.25
C GLY A 229 10.84 5.20 4.37
N GLU A 230 11.85 4.35 4.27
CA GLU A 230 12.95 4.33 5.24
C GLU A 230 13.89 5.52 5.04
N ASN A 231 14.54 5.93 6.13
CA ASN A 231 15.55 6.98 6.08
C ASN A 231 16.82 6.51 5.37
N GLY A 232 17.48 7.44 4.68
CA GLY A 232 18.84 7.25 4.23
C GLY A 232 19.81 7.17 5.41
N LEU A 233 20.85 6.37 5.28
CA LEU A 233 21.88 6.24 6.29
C LEU A 233 22.84 7.43 6.23
N ASN A 234 23.34 7.82 7.39
CA ASN A 234 24.42 8.79 7.49
C ASN A 234 25.72 8.19 6.95
N SER A 235 26.63 9.06 6.50
CA SER A 235 28.01 8.62 6.30
C SER A 235 28.65 8.25 7.64
N THR A 236 29.51 7.22 7.62
CA THR A 236 30.18 6.66 8.80
C THR A 236 31.61 7.14 8.99
N ASP A 237 32.21 7.85 8.01
CA ASP A 237 33.63 8.19 8.03
C ASP A 237 33.85 9.71 8.03
N LYS A 238 34.82 10.20 8.82
CA LYS A 238 35.01 11.61 9.20
C LYS A 238 35.52 12.52 8.08
N TYR A 239 35.95 11.93 6.96
CA TYR A 239 36.37 12.68 5.79
C TYR A 239 35.16 13.24 5.02
N THR A 240 35.41 13.78 3.85
CA THR A 240 34.42 14.35 2.92
C THR A 240 33.52 13.25 2.36
N ASN A 241 32.43 12.89 3.03
CA ASN A 241 31.55 11.80 2.61
C ASN A 241 30.07 12.21 2.70
N CYS A 242 29.23 11.64 1.83
CA CYS A 242 27.85 12.08 1.68
C CYS A 242 26.87 11.10 2.32
N GLY A 243 25.76 11.62 2.85
CA GLY A 243 24.65 10.80 3.33
C GLY A 243 23.84 10.18 2.17
N GLY A 244 23.13 9.10 2.45
CA GLY A 244 22.19 8.50 1.49
C GLY A 244 20.86 9.24 1.44
N GLY A 245 20.17 9.21 0.29
CA GLY A 245 18.81 9.74 0.16
C GLY A 245 17.78 8.85 0.84
N GLY A 246 16.67 9.41 1.30
CA GLY A 246 15.57 8.65 1.89
C GLY A 246 14.74 7.90 0.84
N GLY A 247 14.12 6.79 1.23
CA GLY A 247 13.18 6.08 0.36
C GLY A 247 11.83 6.78 0.28
N GLY A 248 11.08 6.53 -0.78
CA GLY A 248 9.74 7.06 -0.95
C GLY A 248 8.68 6.26 -0.20
N GLY A 249 7.60 6.93 0.21
CA GLY A 249 6.48 6.29 0.90
C GLY A 249 5.57 5.50 -0.04
N GLY A 250 4.91 4.46 0.47
CA GLY A 250 3.87 3.76 -0.26
C GLY A 250 2.62 4.61 -0.47
N GLY A 251 1.91 4.41 -1.57
CA GLY A 251 0.64 5.07 -1.83
C GLY A 251 -0.48 4.51 -0.96
N GLY A 252 -1.47 5.35 -0.66
CA GLY A 252 -2.68 4.93 0.04
C GLY A 252 -3.47 3.89 -0.75
N GLY A 253 -4.12 2.98 -0.05
CA GLY A 253 -5.03 2.01 -0.63
C GLY A 253 -6.42 2.61 -0.87
N ALA A 254 -7.47 1.81 -0.78
CA ALA A 254 -8.83 2.32 -0.98
C ALA A 254 -9.84 1.67 -0.04
N VAL A 255 -10.89 2.42 0.28
CA VAL A 255 -12.07 1.94 1.02
C VAL A 255 -13.29 2.18 0.16
N TYR A 256 -14.04 1.13 -0.12
CA TYR A 256 -15.27 1.18 -0.89
C TYR A 256 -16.42 0.60 -0.08
N VAL A 257 -17.44 1.40 0.22
CA VAL A 257 -18.59 1.00 1.02
C VAL A 257 -19.85 1.16 0.20
N VAL A 258 -20.64 0.10 0.13
CA VAL A 258 -22.00 0.12 -0.39
C VAL A 258 -22.96 -0.28 0.72
N HIS A 259 -23.97 0.54 0.98
CA HIS A 259 -24.98 0.28 2.01
C HIS A 259 -26.38 0.42 1.43
N ASN A 260 -27.35 -0.29 1.99
CA ASN A 260 -28.74 -0.23 1.52
C ASN A 260 -29.53 0.97 2.07
N GLU A 261 -29.11 1.51 3.22
CA GLU A 261 -29.85 2.57 3.93
C GLU A 261 -29.75 3.94 3.27
N SER A 262 -30.74 4.81 3.49
CA SER A 262 -30.70 6.21 3.04
C SER A 262 -29.78 7.10 3.86
N LEU A 263 -29.49 6.73 5.12
CA LEU A 263 -28.64 7.49 6.05
C LEU A 263 -27.84 6.52 6.94
N PRO A 264 -26.69 6.01 6.50
CA PRO A 264 -25.86 5.14 7.34
C PRO A 264 -25.20 5.97 8.45
N SER A 265 -24.94 5.35 9.60
CA SER A 265 -24.22 6.00 10.71
C SER A 265 -22.71 5.81 10.55
N ILE A 266 -22.09 6.59 9.66
CA ILE A 266 -20.63 6.59 9.47
C ILE A 266 -20.05 7.83 10.14
N THR A 267 -19.50 7.66 11.33
CA THR A 267 -18.81 8.70 12.12
C THR A 267 -17.36 8.36 12.41
N GLY A 268 -16.95 7.14 12.06
CA GLY A 268 -15.61 6.61 12.28
C GLY A 268 -14.57 7.09 11.26
N LEU A 269 -13.33 6.64 11.45
CA LEU A 269 -12.19 7.02 10.63
C LEU A 269 -12.05 6.10 9.41
N LEU A 270 -12.15 6.67 8.21
CA LEU A 270 -11.80 5.99 6.96
C LEU A 270 -10.49 6.57 6.45
N ASN A 271 -9.37 5.89 6.71
CA ASN A 271 -8.03 6.42 6.44
C ASN A 271 -7.34 5.66 5.31
N VAL A 272 -7.00 6.38 4.25
CA VAL A 272 -6.37 5.89 3.01
C VAL A 272 -5.15 6.75 2.66
N SER A 273 -4.40 7.17 3.68
CA SER A 273 -3.26 8.08 3.51
C SER A 273 -2.08 7.38 2.85
N GLY A 274 -1.33 8.11 2.02
CA GLY A 274 -0.01 7.68 1.61
C GLY A 274 0.98 7.72 2.79
N GLY A 275 2.03 6.90 2.71
CA GLY A 275 3.15 6.95 3.64
C GLY A 275 4.05 8.15 3.37
N ALA A 276 4.70 8.65 4.41
CA ALA A 276 5.70 9.70 4.28
C ALA A 276 6.95 9.22 3.52
N GLY A 277 7.66 10.15 2.89
CA GLY A 277 9.01 9.87 2.40
C GLY A 277 10.00 9.82 3.57
N GLY A 278 10.96 8.92 3.49
CA GLY A 278 12.06 8.84 4.45
C GLY A 278 12.97 10.06 4.35
N THR A 279 13.57 10.44 5.47
CA THR A 279 14.53 11.55 5.53
C THR A 279 15.85 11.16 4.88
N GLY A 280 16.53 12.13 4.27
CA GLY A 280 17.92 11.95 3.86
C GLY A 280 18.85 11.79 5.06
N GLY A 281 19.90 10.98 4.88
CA GLY A 281 20.98 10.84 5.85
C GLY A 281 21.95 12.02 5.77
N SER A 282 22.64 12.29 6.89
CA SER A 282 23.61 13.37 6.98
C SER A 282 24.97 12.98 6.38
N GLY A 283 25.58 13.94 5.69
CA GLY A 283 26.99 13.88 5.30
C GLY A 283 27.93 14.17 6.47
N THR A 284 29.21 13.89 6.26
CA THR A 284 30.29 14.17 7.22
C THR A 284 31.44 14.93 6.54
N GLY A 285 32.19 15.69 7.34
CA GLY A 285 33.35 16.45 6.89
C GLY A 285 33.01 17.77 6.17
N SER A 286 34.03 18.57 5.86
CA SER A 286 33.88 19.92 5.29
C SER A 286 33.39 19.96 3.84
N GLY A 287 33.16 18.81 3.22
CA GLY A 287 32.76 18.68 1.81
C GLY A 287 31.71 17.61 1.53
N GLY A 288 31.13 16.97 2.55
CA GLY A 288 30.04 16.02 2.38
C GLY A 288 28.67 16.70 2.43
N GLY A 289 27.81 16.43 1.45
CA GLY A 289 26.41 16.89 1.44
C GLY A 289 25.45 15.88 2.08
N ASP A 290 24.33 16.38 2.59
CA ASP A 290 23.21 15.57 3.06
C ASP A 290 22.47 14.94 1.88
N GLY A 291 21.93 13.75 2.10
CA GLY A 291 20.99 13.14 1.17
C GLY A 291 19.68 13.90 1.13
N SER A 292 18.97 13.81 -0.01
CA SER A 292 17.62 14.36 -0.12
C SER A 292 16.57 13.41 0.45
N THR A 293 15.45 13.98 0.89
CA THR A 293 14.29 13.24 1.41
C THR A 293 13.56 12.56 0.25
N GLY A 294 13.05 11.35 0.48
CA GLY A 294 12.12 10.70 -0.45
C GLY A 294 10.78 11.44 -0.53
N GLN A 295 10.00 11.15 -1.55
CA GLN A 295 8.65 11.71 -1.67
C GLN A 295 7.64 10.86 -0.91
N ALA A 296 6.61 11.51 -0.38
CA ALA A 296 5.47 10.80 0.19
C ALA A 296 4.67 10.11 -0.93
N GLY A 297 4.05 8.98 -0.59
CA GLY A 297 3.00 8.41 -1.43
C GLY A 297 1.77 9.30 -1.44
N THR A 298 0.99 9.22 -2.50
CA THR A 298 -0.28 9.95 -2.59
C THR A 298 -1.39 9.20 -1.84
N ASN A 299 -2.40 9.93 -1.40
CA ASN A 299 -3.58 9.33 -0.76
C ASN A 299 -4.41 8.58 -1.79
N GLY A 300 -5.04 7.48 -1.38
CA GLY A 300 -6.10 6.86 -2.17
C GLY A 300 -7.47 7.45 -1.84
N THR A 301 -8.53 6.70 -2.11
CA THR A 301 -9.91 7.21 -2.01
C THR A 301 -10.78 6.41 -1.08
N VAL A 302 -11.75 7.13 -0.51
CA VAL A 302 -12.88 6.59 0.21
C VAL A 302 -14.12 6.85 -0.62
N THR A 303 -14.80 5.79 -1.02
CA THR A 303 -16.04 5.86 -1.78
C THR A 303 -17.16 5.21 -0.98
N VAL A 304 -18.19 5.99 -0.65
CA VAL A 304 -19.39 5.50 0.05
C VAL A 304 -20.59 5.73 -0.85
N LYS A 305 -21.36 4.67 -1.10
CA LYS A 305 -22.54 4.72 -1.96
C LYS A 305 -23.74 4.06 -1.30
N GLN A 306 -24.88 4.74 -1.39
CA GLN A 306 -26.16 4.08 -1.18
C GLN A 306 -26.50 3.19 -2.38
N TYR A 307 -26.92 1.97 -2.11
CA TYR A 307 -27.48 1.09 -3.12
C TYR A 307 -28.84 1.62 -3.60
N VAL A 308 -28.93 1.82 -4.91
CA VAL A 308 -30.20 2.01 -5.62
C VAL A 308 -30.44 0.79 -6.48
N LYS A 309 -31.65 0.22 -6.42
CA LYS A 309 -32.03 -0.97 -7.18
C LYS A 309 -31.67 -0.79 -8.66
N GLY A 310 -30.76 -1.64 -9.16
CA GLY A 310 -30.25 -1.59 -10.54
C GLY A 310 -28.80 -1.13 -10.69
N MET A 311 -28.11 -0.73 -9.61
CA MET A 311 -26.66 -0.53 -9.64
C MET A 311 -25.94 -1.84 -9.97
N THR A 312 -25.07 -1.81 -10.99
CA THR A 312 -24.07 -2.85 -11.24
C THR A 312 -22.90 -2.65 -10.29
N ALA A 313 -22.35 -3.75 -9.77
CA ALA A 313 -21.13 -3.77 -8.97
C ALA A 313 -19.91 -3.43 -9.83
#